data_AF-A0A0S8IEP3-F1
#
_entry.id   AF-A0A0S8IEP3-F1
#
_cell.length_a   1.000
_cell.length_b   1.000
_cell.length_c   1.000
_cell.angle_alpha   90.00
_cell.angle_beta   90.00
_cell.angle_gamma   90.00
#
_symmetry.space_group_name_H-M   'P 1'
#
loop_
_entity.id
_entity.type
_entity.pdbx_description
1 polymer ?
#
loop_
_entity_poly.entity_id
_entity_poly.type
_entity_poly.pdbx_seq_one_letter_code
_entity_poly.pdbx_strand_id
1 'polypeptide(L)'
;MQIFQGLSLGIILCAAIFAIQNSTAPPVAMKFLLWNFETSLLYTVLGSVGIGMLIILFLWLPRAIRASFRTRNLKKEVDFLKGEMKNHAEESKKSPEEGR
;
A
#
# COMPACT_ATOMS: atom_id res chain seq x y z
N MET A 1 17.36 -0.03 -5.81
CA MET A 1 16.46 0.16 -6.98
C MET A 1 16.67 -0.85 -8.10
N GLN A 2 17.90 -1.05 -8.61
CA GLN A 2 18.16 -1.91 -9.78
C GLN A 2 17.78 -3.39 -9.62
N ILE A 3 17.97 -3.97 -8.42
CA ILE A 3 17.62 -5.38 -8.15
C ILE A 3 16.10 -5.62 -8.32
N PHE A 4 15.26 -4.68 -7.84
CA PHE A 4 13.81 -4.77 -8.00
C PHE A 4 13.38 -4.66 -9.47
N GLN A 5 14.07 -3.83 -10.26
CA GLN A 5 13.81 -3.70 -11.69
C GLN A 5 14.16 -4.98 -12.44
N GLY A 6 15.32 -5.59 -12.15
CA GLY A 6 15.71 -6.88 -12.72
C GLY A 6 14.75 -8.01 -12.35
N LEU A 7 14.34 -8.08 -11.08
CA LEU A 7 13.36 -9.06 -10.63
C LEU A 7 11.99 -8.86 -11.32
N SER A 8 11.52 -7.62 -11.40
CA SER A 8 10.26 -7.31 -12.10
C SER A 8 10.30 -7.72 -13.57
N LEU A 9 11.40 -7.42 -14.26
CA LEU A 9 11.57 -7.82 -15.66
C LEU A 9 11.56 -9.34 -15.82
N GLY A 10 12.26 -10.06 -14.93
CA GLY A 10 12.26 -11.53 -14.89
C GLY A 10 10.85 -12.10 -14.72
N ILE A 11 10.06 -11.58 -13.79
CA ILE A 11 8.67 -12.01 -13.56
C ILE A 11 7.82 -11.76 -14.82
N ILE A 12 7.96 -10.60 -15.46
CA ILE A 12 7.21 -10.26 -16.69
C ILE A 12 7.57 -11.24 -17.82
N LEU A 13 8.86 -11.53 -18.02
CA LEU A 13 9.29 -12.48 -19.06
C LEU A 13 8.77 -13.89 -18.78
N CYS A 14 8.86 -14.37 -17.54
CA CYS A 14 8.30 -15.67 -17.17
C CYS A 14 6.78 -15.73 -17.42
N ALA A 15 6.04 -14.68 -17.07
CA ALA A 15 4.61 -14.60 -17.32
C ALA A 15 4.26 -14.59 -18.83
N ALA A 16 5.05 -13.88 -19.64
CA ALA A 16 4.87 -13.85 -21.09
C ALA A 16 5.13 -15.21 -21.74
N ILE A 17 6.21 -15.90 -21.34
CA ILE A 17 6.52 -17.25 -21.80
C ILE A 17 5.40 -18.22 -21.40
N PHE A 18 4.96 -18.16 -20.15
CA PHE A 18 3.83 -18.96 -19.65
C PHE A 18 2.56 -18.73 -20.48
N ALA A 19 2.21 -17.47 -20.77
CA ALA A 19 1.04 -17.14 -21.57
C ALA A 19 1.12 -17.70 -22.99
N ILE A 20 2.29 -17.61 -23.65
CA ILE A 20 2.50 -18.15 -24.99
C ILE A 20 2.37 -19.67 -24.98
N GLN A 21 3.07 -20.35 -24.05
CA GLN A 21 3.08 -21.82 -23.96
C GLN A 21 1.69 -22.40 -23.67
N ASN A 22 0.85 -21.67 -22.92
CA ASN A 22 -0.49 -22.15 -22.52
C ASN A 22 -1.62 -21.56 -23.38
N SER A 23 -1.30 -20.78 -24.42
CA SER A 23 -2.30 -20.09 -25.24
C SER A 23 -3.21 -21.02 -26.06
N THR A 24 -2.71 -22.21 -26.40
CA THR A 24 -3.42 -23.25 -27.19
C THR A 24 -3.93 -24.41 -26.33
N ALA A 25 -3.73 -24.34 -25.01
CA ALA A 25 -4.16 -25.39 -24.11
C ALA A 25 -5.70 -25.48 -24.08
N PRO A 26 -6.27 -26.69 -24.00
CA PRO A 26 -7.71 -26.87 -23.80
C PRO A 26 -8.19 -26.14 -22.53
N PRO A 27 -9.47 -25.72 -22.49
CA PRO A 27 -10.06 -25.16 -21.28
C PRO A 27 -9.90 -26.10 -20.08
N VAL A 28 -9.55 -25.53 -18.93
CA VAL A 28 -9.44 -26.25 -17.66
C VAL A 28 -10.78 -26.15 -16.94
N ALA A 29 -11.34 -27.29 -16.56
CA ALA A 29 -12.53 -27.35 -15.72
C ALA A 29 -12.15 -27.06 -14.26
N MET A 30 -12.68 -25.98 -13.70
CA MET A 30 -12.58 -25.67 -12.28
C MET A 30 -13.85 -26.07 -11.55
N LYS A 31 -13.69 -26.90 -10.52
CA LYS A 31 -14.75 -27.31 -9.60
C LYS A 31 -14.47 -26.75 -8.21
N PHE A 32 -15.39 -25.98 -7.66
CA PHE A 32 -15.28 -25.42 -6.30
C PHE A 32 -16.62 -25.44 -5.58
N LEU A 33 -16.78 -26.29 -4.57
CA LEU A 33 -18.07 -26.56 -3.89
C LEU A 33 -19.20 -26.83 -4.91
N LEU A 34 -20.05 -25.83 -5.17
CA LEU A 34 -21.20 -25.90 -6.08
C LEU A 34 -20.90 -25.30 -7.46
N TRP A 35 -19.75 -24.66 -7.64
CA TRP A 35 -19.35 -23.99 -8.87
C TRP A 35 -18.56 -24.92 -9.78
N ASN A 36 -18.94 -24.91 -11.06
CA ASN A 36 -18.28 -25.65 -12.13
C ASN A 36 -18.18 -24.71 -13.34
N PHE A 37 -16.97 -24.29 -13.68
CA PHE A 37 -16.74 -23.40 -14.81
C PHE A 37 -15.53 -23.85 -15.61
N GLU A 38 -15.62 -23.76 -16.94
CA GLU A 38 -14.51 -24.02 -17.85
C GLU A 38 -13.92 -22.69 -18.29
N THR A 39 -12.61 -22.54 -18.13
CA THR A 39 -11.90 -21.34 -18.54
C THR A 39 -10.47 -21.70 -18.93
N SER A 40 -9.80 -20.81 -19.66
CA SER A 40 -8.39 -21.01 -19.93
C SER A 40 -7.59 -20.89 -18.63
N LEU A 41 -6.49 -21.64 -18.56
CA LEU A 41 -5.56 -21.58 -17.43
C LEU A 41 -5.07 -20.15 -17.20
N LEU A 42 -4.84 -19.40 -18.28
CA LEU A 42 -4.38 -18.02 -18.22
C LEU A 42 -5.38 -17.10 -17.50
N TYR A 43 -6.66 -17.13 -17.87
CA TYR A 43 -7.68 -16.30 -17.23
C TYR A 43 -7.88 -16.68 -15.76
N THR A 44 -7.75 -17.96 -15.42
CA THR A 44 -7.79 -18.44 -14.03
C THR A 44 -6.68 -17.83 -13.19
N VAL A 45 -5.43 -17.91 -13.68
CA VAL A 45 -4.27 -17.38 -12.97
C VAL A 45 -4.35 -15.86 -12.85
N LEU A 46 -4.64 -15.15 -13.95
CA LEU A 46 -4.77 -13.69 -13.92
C LEU A 46 -5.91 -13.23 -13.01
N GLY A 47 -7.06 -13.90 -13.08
CA GLY A 47 -8.22 -13.59 -12.24
C GLY A 47 -7.92 -13.81 -10.75
N SER A 48 -7.30 -14.93 -10.39
CA SER A 48 -6.95 -15.23 -9.00
C SER A 48 -5.94 -14.24 -8.41
N VAL A 49 -4.89 -13.90 -9.17
CA VAL A 49 -3.90 -12.87 -8.76
C VAL A 49 -4.57 -11.51 -8.61
N GLY A 50 -5.40 -11.11 -9.58
CA GLY A 50 -6.13 -9.85 -9.54
C GLY A 50 -7.04 -9.74 -8.32
N ILE A 51 -7.84 -10.78 -8.05
CA ILE A 51 -8.72 -10.83 -6.87
C ILE A 51 -7.90 -10.80 -5.58
N GLY A 52 -6.81 -11.56 -5.49
CA GLY A 52 -5.92 -11.54 -4.33
C GLY A 52 -5.35 -10.15 -4.06
N MET A 53 -4.92 -9.44 -5.11
CA MET A 53 -4.41 -8.08 -5.01
C MET A 53 -5.51 -7.10 -4.55
N LEU A 54 -6.74 -7.24 -5.08
CA LEU A 54 -7.88 -6.44 -4.64
C LEU A 54 -8.21 -6.67 -3.16
N ILE A 55 -8.18 -7.93 -2.68
CA ILE A 55 -8.40 -8.26 -1.27
C ILE A 55 -7.32 -7.61 -0.40
N ILE A 56 -6.05 -7.74 -0.77
CA ILE A 56 -4.94 -7.12 -0.03
C ILE A 56 -5.11 -5.60 0.03
N LEU A 57 -5.42 -4.96 -1.09
CA LEU A 57 -5.67 -3.52 -1.16
C LEU A 57 -6.86 -3.13 -0.27
N PHE A 58 -7.96 -3.87 -0.34
CA PHE A 58 -9.16 -3.59 0.43
C PHE A 58 -8.91 -3.68 1.94
N LEU A 59 -8.12 -4.67 2.39
CA LEU A 59 -7.74 -4.82 3.80
C LEU A 59 -6.70 -3.77 4.25
N TRP A 60 -5.78 -3.37 3.37
CA TRP A 60 -4.72 -2.43 3.69
C TRP A 60 -5.17 -0.96 3.66
N LEU A 61 -6.05 -0.59 2.73
CA LEU A 61 -6.52 0.77 2.49
C LEU A 61 -7.06 1.48 3.76
N PRO A 62 -7.98 0.91 4.56
CA PRO A 62 -8.49 1.59 5.75
C PRO A 62 -7.38 1.83 6.79
N ARG A 63 -6.41 0.92 6.91
CA ARG A 63 -5.26 1.07 7.80
C ARG A 63 -4.37 2.21 7.33
N ALA A 64 -4.08 2.30 6.03
CA ALA A 64 -3.29 3.37 5.46
C ALA A 64 -3.94 4.74 5.65
N ILE A 65 -5.27 4.83 5.46
CA ILE A 65 -6.04 6.07 5.68
C ILE A 65 -5.96 6.51 7.15
N ARG A 66 -6.20 5.58 8.11
CA ARG A 66 -6.10 5.90 9.55
C ARG A 66 -4.69 6.34 9.95
N ALA A 67 -3.66 5.68 9.42
CA ALA A 67 -2.28 6.07 9.66
C ALA A 67 -2.00 7.49 9.16
N SER A 68 -2.50 7.85 7.97
CA SER A 68 -2.35 9.19 7.41
C SER A 68 -2.98 10.26 8.30
N PHE A 69 -4.23 10.05 8.76
CA PHE A 69 -4.89 10.98 9.68
C PHE A 69 -4.15 11.11 11.01
N ARG A 70 -3.68 10.00 11.57
CA ARG A 70 -2.90 10.01 12.81
C ARG A 70 -1.63 10.83 12.65
N THR A 71 -0.86 10.61 11.58
CA THR A 71 0.36 11.37 11.31
C THR A 71 0.08 12.87 11.18
N ARG A 72 -1.02 13.26 10.53
CA ARG A 72 -1.42 14.66 10.42
C ARG A 72 -1.76 15.28 11.79
N ASN A 73 -2.46 14.56 12.66
CA ASN A 73 -2.78 15.04 14.00
C ASN A 73 -1.52 15.17 14.87
N LEU A 74 -0.65 14.16 14.86
CA LEU A 74 0.63 14.21 15.57
C LEU A 74 1.48 15.41 15.13
N LYS A 75 1.53 15.70 13.82
CA LYS A 75 2.27 16.85 13.31
C LYS A 75 1.72 18.17 13.85
N LYS A 76 0.39 18.33 13.87
CA LYS A 76 -0.25 19.53 14.44
C LYS A 76 0.07 19.72 15.91
N GLU A 77 0.05 18.62 16.67
CA GLU A 77 0.33 18.67 18.11
C GLU A 77 1.79 19.01 18.40
N VAL A 78 2.74 18.47 17.60
CA VAL A 78 4.15 18.85 17.65
C VAL A 78 4.32 20.35 17.33
N ASP A 79 3.66 20.85 16.29
CA ASP A 79 3.74 22.26 15.90
C ASP A 79 3.15 23.19 16.99
N PHE A 80 2.04 22.79 17.61
CA PHE A 80 1.39 23.51 18.71
C PHE A 80 2.31 23.58 19.94
N LEU A 81 2.80 22.44 20.42
CA LEU A 81 3.70 22.36 21.58
C LEU A 81 4.99 23.15 21.36
N LYS A 82 5.52 23.15 20.14
CA LYS A 82 6.70 23.95 19.78
C LYS A 82 6.41 25.45 19.83
N GLY A 83 5.20 25.86 19.46
CA GLY A 83 4.72 27.24 19.60
C GLY A 83 4.62 27.68 21.06
N GLU A 84 3.97 26.87 21.90
CA GLU A 84 3.84 27.12 23.35
C GLU A 84 5.21 27.28 24.03
N MET A 85 6.15 26.35 23.77
CA MET A 85 7.50 26.43 24.31
C MET A 85 8.24 27.71 23.88
N LYS A 86 8.04 28.17 22.65
CA LYS A 86 8.63 29.41 22.17
C LYS A 86 8.05 30.62 22.89
N ASN A 87 6.72 30.66 23.06
CA ASN A 87 6.03 31.75 23.76
C ASN A 87 6.48 31.86 25.22
N HIS A 88 6.53 30.73 25.95
CA HIS A 88 7.02 30.70 27.33
C HIS A 88 8.49 31.12 27.45
N ALA A 89 9.34 30.77 26.49
CA ALA A 89 10.73 31.21 26.45
C ALA A 89 10.87 32.72 26.19
N GLU A 90 9.94 33.32 25.44
CA GLU A 90 9.89 34.77 25.20
C GLU A 90 9.34 35.53 26.42
N GLU A 91 8.31 35.01 27.10
CA GLU A 91 7.77 35.58 28.35
C GLU A 91 8.80 35.54 29.50
N SER A 92 9.52 34.42 29.66
CA SER A 92 10.62 34.29 30.62
C SER A 92 11.79 35.24 30.35
N LYS A 93 11.94 35.76 29.13
CA LYS A 93 12.96 36.76 28.76
C LYS A 93 12.50 38.21 28.94
N LYS A 94 11.19 38.47 28.96
CA LYS A 94 10.62 39.81 29.25
C LYS A 94 10.52 40.09 30.75
N SER A 95 10.16 39.09 31.56
CA SER A 95 10.02 39.24 33.02
C SER A 95 11.27 39.74 33.78
N PRO A 96 12.53 39.49 33.34
CA PRO A 96 13.72 40.06 33.98
C PRO A 96 13.95 41.56 33.69
N GLU A 97 13.35 42.13 32.64
CA GLU A 97 13.57 43.54 32.26
C GLU A 97 12.55 44.51 32.88
N GLU A 98 11.36 44.05 33.28
CA GLU A 98 10.33 44.90 33.91
C GLU A 98 10.53 45.13 35.43
N GLY A 99 11.55 44.51 36.03
CA GLY A 99 11.86 44.60 37.46
C GLY A 99 13.11 45.40 37.82
N ARG A 100 13.67 46.21 36.89
CA ARG A 100 14.89 47.01 37.12
C ARG A 100 14.65 48.50 37.03
#